data_AF-A0A537C035-F1
#
_entry.id   AF-A0A537C035-F1
#
_cell.length_a   1.000
_cell.length_b   1.000
_cell.length_c   1.000
_cell.angle_alpha   90.00
_cell.angle_beta   90.00
_cell.angle_gamma   90.00
#
_symmetry.space_group_name_H-M   'P 1'
#
loop_
_entity.id
_entity.type
_entity.pdbx_description
1 polymer ?
#
loop_
_entity_poly.entity_id
_entity_poly.type
_entity_poly.pdbx_seq_one_letter_code
_entity_poly.pdbx_strand_id
1 'polypeptide(L)'
;ADLIEFYVSPTAEFKYFVDARSLSVGADRIVRFTLVARSPSGVDNVSYEGMRCPREHRLYAVARAGGSWSSRDSDWREFARGTSLGWQYALAHHFFCPHRDPIRSAAEGVDALRRGSHPSVYVEPKNLGGGN
;
A
#
# COMPACT_ATOMS: atom_id res chain seq x y z
N ALA A 1 -16.17 3.89 -5.74
CA ALA A 1 -14.72 3.71 -5.64
C ALA A 1 -14.05 4.28 -6.88
N ASP A 2 -12.83 4.79 -6.74
CA ASP A 2 -11.90 5.07 -7.84
C ASP A 2 -10.70 4.13 -7.67
N LEU A 3 -10.79 2.92 -8.25
CA LEU A 3 -9.82 1.84 -8.01
C LEU A 3 -8.59 2.02 -8.91
N ILE A 4 -7.42 2.16 -8.30
CA ILE A 4 -6.14 2.19 -8.99
C ILE A 4 -5.42 0.88 -8.73
N GLU A 5 -5.21 0.09 -9.79
CA GLU A 5 -4.43 -1.15 -9.71
C GLU A 5 -2.96 -0.82 -9.45
N PHE A 6 -2.30 -1.62 -8.62
CA PHE A 6 -0.85 -1.55 -8.43
C PHE A 6 -0.24 -2.94 -8.44
N TYR A 7 0.98 -3.03 -8.92
CA TYR A 7 1.72 -4.27 -8.98
C TYR A 7 2.28 -4.64 -7.60
N VAL A 8 2.11 -5.89 -7.20
CA VAL A 8 2.64 -6.43 -5.94
C VAL A 8 3.86 -7.31 -6.17
N SER A 9 3.71 -8.39 -6.94
CA SER A 9 4.78 -9.34 -7.22
C SER A 9 4.37 -10.30 -8.36
N PRO A 10 5.32 -11.03 -8.99
CA PRO A 10 4.97 -11.91 -10.11
C PRO A 10 4.26 -13.19 -9.64
N THR A 11 4.31 -13.48 -8.34
CA THR A 11 3.66 -14.63 -7.70
C THR A 11 2.36 -14.24 -6.98
N ALA A 12 1.91 -12.98 -7.12
CA ALA A 12 0.66 -12.53 -6.51
C ALA A 12 -0.54 -13.21 -7.20
N GLU A 13 -1.34 -13.94 -6.42
CA GLU A 13 -2.55 -14.62 -6.93
C GLU A 13 -3.74 -13.67 -7.13
N PHE A 14 -3.74 -12.52 -6.45
CA PHE A 14 -4.77 -11.50 -6.51
C PHE A 14 -4.28 -10.29 -7.30
N LYS A 15 -5.22 -9.57 -7.92
CA LYS A 15 -4.99 -8.18 -8.34
C LYS A 15 -5.29 -7.25 -7.18
N TYR A 16 -4.45 -6.25 -6.97
CA TYR A 16 -4.57 -5.34 -5.83
C TYR A 16 -4.84 -3.93 -6.28
N PHE A 17 -5.73 -3.26 -5.56
CA PHE A 17 -6.17 -1.91 -5.84
C PHE A 17 -6.22 -1.08 -4.57
N VAL A 18 -6.00 0.23 -4.72
CA VAL A 18 -6.35 1.23 -3.71
C VAL A 18 -7.52 2.05 -4.22
N ASP A 19 -8.54 2.30 -3.39
CA ASP A 19 -9.56 3.30 -3.71
C ASP A 19 -9.01 4.71 -3.45
N ALA A 20 -8.74 5.45 -4.52
CA ALA A 20 -8.15 6.79 -4.45
C ALA A 20 -8.96 7.76 -3.57
N ARG A 21 -10.28 7.58 -3.50
CA ARG A 21 -11.17 8.44 -2.69
C ARG A 21 -11.06 8.19 -1.19
N SER A 22 -10.52 7.03 -0.80
CA SER A 22 -10.32 6.64 0.60
C SER A 22 -8.96 7.08 1.15
N LEU A 23 -8.01 7.43 0.27
CA LEU A 23 -6.64 7.72 0.66
C LEU A 23 -6.57 9.00 1.47
N SER A 24 -5.93 8.95 2.62
CA SER A 24 -5.69 10.10 3.49
C SER A 24 -4.37 9.97 4.24
N VAL A 25 -3.81 11.12 4.62
CA VAL A 25 -2.63 11.21 5.49
C VAL A 25 -3.03 12.04 6.70
N GLY A 26 -3.02 11.42 7.88
CA GLY A 26 -3.37 12.12 9.11
C GLY A 26 -2.21 12.96 9.67
N ALA A 27 -2.53 13.90 10.58
CA ALA A 27 -1.52 14.62 11.36
C ALA A 27 -0.66 13.69 12.24
N ASP A 28 -1.17 12.49 12.51
CA ASP A 28 -0.47 11.38 13.16
C ASP A 28 0.51 10.64 12.24
N ARG A 29 0.70 11.14 11.01
CA ARG A 29 1.62 10.60 10.01
C ARG A 29 1.25 9.19 9.52
N ILE A 30 0.00 8.77 9.72
CA ILE A 30 -0.51 7.49 9.23
C ILE A 30 -1.20 7.70 7.88
N VAL A 31 -0.79 6.90 6.90
CA VAL A 31 -1.46 6.78 5.60
C VAL A 31 -2.61 5.79 5.74
N ARG A 32 -3.84 6.22 5.49
CA ARG A 32 -5.04 5.37 5.60
C ARG A 32 -5.69 5.21 4.24
N PHE A 33 -6.13 4.00 3.92
CA PHE A 33 -6.68 3.66 2.62
C PHE A 33 -7.56 2.42 2.67
N THR A 34 -8.45 2.31 1.70
CA THR A 34 -9.18 1.09 1.37
C THR A 34 -8.40 0.31 0.32
N LEU A 35 -8.07 -0.94 0.64
CA LEU A 35 -7.47 -1.91 -0.26
C LEU A 35 -8.55 -2.85 -0.80
N VAL A 36 -8.45 -3.19 -2.07
CA VAL A 36 -9.23 -4.28 -2.69
C VAL A 36 -8.25 -5.33 -3.22
N ALA A 37 -8.37 -6.57 -2.75
CA ALA A 37 -7.70 -7.73 -3.32
C ALA A 37 -8.73 -8.58 -4.08
N ARG A 38 -8.63 -8.59 -5.41
CA ARG A 38 -9.56 -9.27 -6.32
C ARG A 38 -9.00 -10.61 -6.76
N SER A 39 -9.74 -11.68 -6.50
CA SER A 39 -9.37 -13.04 -6.93
C SER A 39 -9.45 -13.21 -8.45
N PRO A 40 -8.84 -14.24 -9.02
CA PRO A 40 -9.04 -14.60 -10.43
C PRO A 40 -10.50 -14.88 -10.79
N SER A 41 -11.30 -15.35 -9.82
CA SER A 41 -12.75 -15.56 -9.96
C SER A 41 -13.60 -14.28 -9.83
N GLY A 42 -12.98 -13.12 -9.60
CA GLY A 42 -13.66 -11.82 -9.51
C GLY A 42 -14.24 -11.48 -8.14
N VAL A 43 -13.90 -12.24 -7.09
CA VAL A 43 -14.34 -11.95 -5.72
C VAL A 43 -13.41 -10.92 -5.08
N ASP A 44 -14.01 -9.86 -4.54
CA ASP A 44 -13.29 -8.79 -3.87
C ASP A 44 -13.20 -9.02 -2.36
N ASN A 45 -11.97 -9.04 -1.84
CA ASN A 45 -11.69 -8.89 -0.42
C ASN A 45 -11.32 -7.43 -0.17
N VAL A 46 -12.11 -6.74 0.64
CA VAL A 46 -11.95 -5.29 0.87
C VAL A 46 -11.60 -5.02 2.32
N SER A 47 -10.52 -4.27 2.55
CA SER A 47 -10.05 -3.86 3.87
C SER A 47 -9.86 -2.35 3.93
N TYR A 48 -10.00 -1.79 5.13
CA TYR A 48 -9.55 -0.44 5.47
C TYR A 48 -8.33 -0.57 6.37
N GLU A 49 -7.21 -0.02 5.91
CA GLU A 49 -5.89 -0.24 6.49
C GLU A 49 -5.21 1.09 6.82
N GLY A 50 -4.27 1.02 7.76
CA GLY A 50 -3.34 2.08 8.10
C GLY A 50 -1.92 1.63 7.88
N MET A 51 -1.08 2.52 7.39
CA MET A 51 0.36 2.31 7.23
C MET A 51 1.11 3.40 7.99
N ARG A 52 2.03 2.96 8.86
CA ARG A 52 2.98 3.83 9.55
C ARG A 52 4.36 3.53 8.98
N CYS A 53 4.89 4.50 8.25
CA CYS A 53 6.17 4.35 7.59
C CYS A 53 7.32 4.14 8.59
N PRO A 54 8.33 3.33 8.24
CA PRO A 54 8.50 2.68 6.94
C PRO A 54 7.92 1.25 6.85
N ARG A 55 7.56 0.60 7.97
CA ARG A 55 7.39 -0.86 7.98
C ARG A 55 6.20 -1.38 8.78
N GLU A 56 5.35 -0.51 9.32
CA GLU A 56 4.21 -0.95 10.14
C GLU A 56 2.90 -0.78 9.39
N HIS A 57 1.98 -1.71 9.61
CA HIS A 57 0.61 -1.64 9.13
C HIS A 57 -0.38 -2.07 10.22
N ARG A 58 -1.63 -1.66 10.03
CA ARG A 58 -2.76 -2.01 10.90
C ARG A 58 -4.00 -2.24 10.04
N LEU A 59 -4.76 -3.28 10.36
CA LEU A 59 -6.06 -3.55 9.74
C LEU A 59 -7.16 -2.94 10.61
N TYR A 60 -7.80 -1.87 10.14
CA TYR A 60 -8.87 -1.22 10.91
C TYR A 60 -10.22 -1.90 10.72
N ALA A 61 -10.55 -2.30 9.49
CA ALA A 61 -11.83 -2.93 9.18
C ALA A 61 -11.76 -3.81 7.93
N VAL A 62 -12.72 -4.73 7.81
CA VAL A 62 -12.95 -5.51 6.58
C VAL A 62 -14.42 -5.38 6.18
N ALA A 63 -14.68 -5.28 4.88
CA ALA A 63 -16.03 -5.30 4.37
C ALA A 63 -16.59 -6.73 4.42
N ARG A 64 -17.89 -6.84 4.73
CA ARG A 64 -18.65 -8.09 4.60
C ARG A 64 -19.32 -8.13 3.23
N ALA A 65 -19.78 -9.32 2.85
CA ALA A 65 -20.76 -9.48 1.78
C ALA A 65 -21.96 -8.54 2.06
N GLY A 66 -22.34 -7.73 1.08
CA GLY A 66 -23.40 -6.71 1.23
C GLY A 66 -22.93 -5.30 1.64
N GLY A 67 -21.61 -5.09 1.81
CA GLY A 67 -21.02 -3.73 1.93
C GLY A 67 -20.99 -3.14 3.34
N SER A 68 -21.46 -3.87 4.36
CA SER A 68 -21.27 -3.47 5.76
C SER A 68 -19.82 -3.69 6.21
N TRP A 69 -19.34 -2.91 7.18
CA TRP A 69 -17.98 -3.01 7.69
C TRP A 69 -17.92 -3.75 9.03
N SER A 70 -16.83 -4.50 9.22
CA SER A 70 -16.47 -5.12 10.51
C SER A 70 -15.21 -4.47 11.02
N SER A 71 -15.30 -3.69 12.09
CA SER A 71 -14.12 -3.16 12.78
C SER A 71 -13.26 -4.30 13.31
N ARG A 72 -11.96 -4.08 13.34
CA ARG A 72 -10.96 -5.01 13.86
C ARG A 72 -10.18 -4.31 14.96
N ASP A 73 -10.16 -4.95 16.11
CA ASP A 73 -9.22 -4.60 17.16
C ASP A 73 -7.89 -5.29 16.86
N SER A 74 -7.08 -4.66 16.01
CA SER A 74 -5.76 -5.17 15.61
C SER A 74 -4.65 -4.27 16.12
N ASP A 75 -3.51 -4.85 16.44
CA ASP A 75 -2.29 -4.12 16.76
C ASP A 75 -1.54 -3.66 15.51
N TRP A 76 -0.62 -2.72 15.70
CA TRP A 76 0.40 -2.41 14.70
C TRP A 76 1.32 -3.61 14.51
N ARG A 77 1.56 -3.99 13.25
CA ARG A 77 2.42 -5.12 12.90
C ARG A 77 3.47 -4.68 11.90
N GLU A 78 4.71 -5.09 12.12
CA GLU A 78 5.74 -4.99 11.09
C GLU A 78 5.40 -5.87 9.88
N PHE A 79 5.89 -5.50 8.70
CA PHE A 79 5.91 -6.42 7.56
C PHE A 79 6.74 -7.66 7.91
N ALA A 80 6.30 -8.83 7.45
CA ALA A 80 7.03 -10.06 7.72
C ALA A 80 8.47 -9.95 7.17
N ARG A 81 9.45 -10.31 7.98
CA ARG A 81 10.87 -10.25 7.58
C ARG A 81 11.09 -11.17 6.36
N GLY A 82 11.76 -10.64 5.34
CA GLY A 82 12.04 -11.38 4.10
C GLY A 82 10.89 -11.45 3.09
N THR A 83 9.74 -10.82 3.36
CA THR A 83 8.60 -10.83 2.43
C THR A 83 8.53 -9.52 1.63
N SER A 84 9.25 -9.45 0.51
CA SER A 84 9.10 -8.38 -0.49
C SER A 84 7.89 -8.60 -1.44
N LEU A 85 7.15 -9.69 -1.25
CA LEU A 85 6.09 -10.15 -2.16
C LEU A 85 4.67 -9.75 -1.72
N GLY A 86 4.53 -9.10 -0.56
CA GLY A 86 3.23 -8.70 0.00
C GLY A 86 2.81 -7.29 -0.43
N TRP A 87 1.51 -7.03 -0.51
CA TRP A 87 0.97 -5.73 -0.91
C TRP A 87 1.37 -4.60 0.05
N GLN A 88 1.50 -4.88 1.36
CA GLN A 88 1.94 -3.88 2.33
C GLN A 88 3.36 -3.41 2.04
N TYR A 89 4.24 -4.35 1.70
CA TYR A 89 5.61 -4.04 1.28
C TYR A 89 5.59 -3.21 0.00
N ALA A 90 4.86 -3.65 -1.03
CA ALA A 90 4.77 -2.93 -2.30
C ALA A 90 4.28 -1.49 -2.11
N LEU A 91 3.19 -1.30 -1.36
CA LEU A 91 2.65 0.03 -1.06
C LEU A 91 3.64 0.91 -0.30
N ALA A 92 4.25 0.40 0.76
CA ALA A 92 5.21 1.17 1.54
C ALA A 92 6.43 1.56 0.71
N HIS A 93 7.06 0.59 0.06
CA HIS A 93 8.34 0.77 -0.60
C HIS A 93 8.25 1.47 -1.95
N HIS A 94 7.14 1.32 -2.68
CA HIS A 94 7.02 1.88 -4.02
C HIS A 94 6.14 3.14 -4.08
N PHE A 95 5.29 3.41 -3.09
CA PHE A 95 4.25 4.45 -3.21
C PHE A 95 4.14 5.38 -2.01
N PHE A 96 3.95 4.83 -0.80
CA PHE A 96 3.44 5.59 0.35
C PHE A 96 4.52 6.01 1.35
N CYS A 97 5.70 5.40 1.33
CA CYS A 97 6.80 5.72 2.24
C CYS A 97 8.10 6.16 1.52
N PRO A 98 8.06 7.16 0.62
CA PRO A 98 9.29 7.68 0.00
C PRO A 98 10.27 8.15 1.08
N HIS A 99 11.55 7.81 0.94
CA HIS A 99 12.59 8.11 1.93
C HIS A 99 12.29 7.65 3.37
N ARG A 100 11.44 6.62 3.54
CA ARG A 100 11.00 6.07 4.85
C ARG A 100 10.02 6.97 5.62
N ASP A 101 9.57 8.06 5.01
CA ASP A 101 8.57 8.98 5.54
C ASP A 101 7.26 8.87 4.74
N PRO A 102 6.08 9.11 5.34
CA PRO A 102 4.83 9.08 4.60
C PRO A 102 4.79 10.15 3.52
N ILE A 103 4.10 9.84 2.42
CA ILE A 103 3.60 10.84 1.47
C ILE A 103 2.94 12.02 2.21
N ARG A 104 3.10 13.23 1.67
CA ARG A 104 2.66 14.49 2.28
C ARG A 104 1.15 14.71 2.14
N SER A 105 0.52 14.07 1.16
CA SER A 105 -0.91 14.22 0.90
C SER A 105 -1.50 13.02 0.17
N ALA A 106 -2.83 12.89 0.22
CA ALA A 106 -3.54 11.92 -0.60
C ALA A 106 -3.29 12.13 -2.11
N ALA A 107 -3.19 13.38 -2.58
CA ALA A 107 -2.94 13.68 -3.98
C ALA A 107 -1.58 13.15 -4.46
N GLU A 108 -0.54 13.27 -3.63
CA GLU A 108 0.79 12.72 -3.91
C GLU A 108 0.75 11.18 -4.00
N GLY A 109 0.06 10.51 -3.08
CA GLY A 109 -0.09 9.05 -3.14
C GLY A 109 -0.90 8.58 -4.34
N VAL A 110 -1.96 9.28 -4.72
CA VAL A 110 -2.77 8.98 -5.92
C VAL A 110 -1.93 9.15 -7.19
N ASP A 111 -1.15 10.22 -7.29
CA ASP A 111 -0.24 10.45 -8.43
C ASP A 111 0.81 9.33 -8.53
N ALA A 112 1.44 8.95 -7.40
CA ALA A 112 2.39 7.84 -7.35
C ALA A 112 1.75 6.50 -7.82
N LEU A 113 0.54 6.18 -7.35
CA LEU A 113 -0.19 4.98 -7.78
C LEU A 113 -0.45 4.98 -9.29
N ARG A 114 -0.92 6.11 -9.84
CA ARG A 114 -1.20 6.25 -11.28
C ARG A 114 0.05 6.17 -12.15
N ARG A 115 1.21 6.57 -11.64
CA ARG A 115 2.51 6.43 -12.32
C ARG A 115 3.09 5.03 -12.22
N GLY A 116 2.61 4.20 -11.30
CA GLY A 116 3.17 2.88 -10.99
C GLY A 116 4.34 2.91 -10.00
N SER A 117 4.81 4.09 -9.58
CA SER A 117 5.73 4.28 -8.44
C SER A 117 5.82 5.76 -8.04
N HIS A 118 6.23 6.01 -6.80
CA HIS A 118 6.55 7.36 -6.32
C HIS A 118 7.89 7.82 -6.90
N PRO A 119 7.99 9.02 -7.49
CA PRO A 119 9.21 9.48 -8.19
C PRO A 119 10.43 9.63 -7.26
N SER A 120 10.18 9.74 -5.95
CA SER A 120 11.20 9.90 -4.90
C SER A 120 11.48 8.62 -4.12
N VAL A 121 10.96 7.45 -4.52
CA VAL A 121 11.48 6.20 -3.96
C VAL A 121 12.94 6.13 -4.31
N TYR A 122 13.79 6.04 -3.28
CA TYR A 122 15.23 5.90 -3.46
C TYR A 122 15.49 4.66 -4.31
N VAL A 123 15.85 4.88 -5.57
CA VAL A 123 16.56 3.87 -6.34
C VAL A 123 17.90 3.81 -5.66
N GLU A 124 18.18 2.73 -4.95
CA GLU A 124 19.54 2.44 -4.50
C GLU A 124 20.44 2.66 -5.72
N PRO A 125 21.44 3.55 -5.67
CA PRO A 125 22.35 3.70 -6.79
C PRO A 125 23.03 2.35 -6.94
N LYS A 126 22.56 1.54 -7.89
CA LYS A 126 23.26 0.35 -8.36
C LYS A 126 24.68 0.82 -8.67
N ASN A 127 25.63 0.43 -7.83
CA ASN A 127 27.07 0.46 -8.07
C ASN A 127 27.53 1.58 -9.01
N LEU A 128 27.53 2.83 -8.54
CA LEU A 128 28.48 3.82 -9.04
C LEU A 128 29.83 3.50 -8.39
N GLY A 129 30.48 2.45 -8.87
CA GLY A 129 31.73 1.95 -8.32
C GLY A 129 32.47 1.05 -9.30
N GLY A 130 33.40 1.66 -10.06
CA GLY A 130 34.50 1.02 -10.80
C GLY A 130 34.11 0.46 -12.17
N GLY A 131 34.70 0.84 -13.30
CA GLY A 131 36.09 1.20 -13.51
C GLY A 131 36.82 -0.02 -14.11
N ASN A 132 37.12 0.09 -15.42
CA ASN A 132 37.74 -0.86 -16.36
C ASN A 132 36.87 -2.00 -16.90
#